data_AF-L1ID17-F1
#
_entry.id   AF-L1ID17-F1
#
_cell.length_a   1.000
_cell.length_b   1.000
_cell.length_c   1.000
_cell.angle_alpha   90.00
_cell.angle_beta   90.00
_cell.angle_gamma   90.00
#
_symmetry.space_group_name_H-M   'P 1'
#
loop_
_entity.id
_entity.type
_entity.pdbx_description
1 polymer ?
#
loop_
_entity_poly.entity_id
_entity_poly.type
_entity_poly.pdbx_seq_one_letter_code
_entity_poly.pdbx_strand_id
1 'polypeptide(L)'
;MSHWTEEERNEALRRRMEGAPLMQGAPSLNSLKFVSKGEAVVVGGEVQDDFLPADSFGGSKEGYIFKKGSHGLGYYLDRGPNQNIEEGETSSSYDIEKHARGLKEPEREQRPGEGRVGALGDLLAENKAKKQEEFEKIIHDNRFCPPKALDDDEIEEERRTQREFRIEQAEQKAEKDSSIDLAKIMGQV
;
A
#
# COMPACT_ATOMS: atom_id res chain seq x y z
N MET A 1 -46.42 -21.49 -2.36
CA MET A 1 -45.66 -20.23 -2.13
C MET A 1 -46.61 -19.28 -1.44
N SER A 2 -46.49 -19.13 -0.13
CA SER A 2 -47.37 -18.24 0.63
C SER A 2 -47.04 -16.79 0.26
N HIS A 3 -48.02 -16.10 -0.33
CA HIS A 3 -47.91 -14.67 -0.60
C HIS A 3 -48.06 -13.95 0.75
N TRP A 4 -47.00 -13.30 1.20
CA TRP A 4 -47.08 -12.43 2.37
C TRP A 4 -47.86 -11.18 1.98
N THR A 5 -48.75 -10.76 2.88
CA THR A 5 -49.49 -9.51 2.70
C THR A 5 -48.57 -8.31 3.00
N GLU A 6 -48.86 -7.16 2.39
CA GLU A 6 -48.11 -5.91 2.60
C GLU A 6 -48.05 -5.53 4.08
N GLU A 7 -49.10 -5.89 4.82
CA GLU A 7 -49.24 -5.62 6.25
C GLU A 7 -48.30 -6.50 7.09
N GLU A 8 -48.19 -7.79 6.79
CA GLU A 8 -47.20 -8.70 7.41
C GLU A 8 -45.77 -8.30 7.08
N ARG A 9 -45.54 -7.75 5.88
CA ARG A 9 -44.22 -7.26 5.46
C ARG A 9 -43.81 -6.02 6.25
N ASN A 10 -44.75 -5.10 6.51
CA ASN A 10 -44.51 -3.92 7.33
C ASN A 10 -44.38 -4.26 8.82
N GLU A 11 -45.15 -5.21 9.34
CA GLU A 11 -45.05 -5.73 10.71
C GLU A 11 -43.67 -6.37 10.95
N ALA A 12 -43.18 -7.15 9.98
CA ALA A 12 -41.84 -7.74 10.03
C ALA A 12 -40.73 -6.68 10.03
N LEU A 13 -40.92 -5.57 9.30
CA LEU A 13 -39.98 -4.45 9.29
C LEU A 13 -39.94 -3.73 10.65
N ARG A 14 -41.10 -3.50 11.27
CA ARG A 14 -41.19 -2.91 12.62
C ARG A 14 -40.52 -3.77 13.68
N ARG A 15 -40.78 -5.09 13.67
CA ARG A 15 -40.11 -6.02 14.60
C ARG A 15 -38.59 -6.04 14.45
N ARG A 16 -38.07 -5.87 13.22
CA ARG A 16 -36.63 -5.79 12.97
C ARG A 16 -36.00 -4.52 13.55
N MET A 17 -36.74 -3.41 13.58
CA MET A 17 -36.26 -2.12 14.10
C MET A 17 -36.39 -2.02 15.63
N GLU A 18 -37.45 -2.58 16.22
CA GLU A 18 -37.73 -2.46 17.66
C GLU A 18 -37.09 -3.58 18.50
N GLY A 19 -36.72 -4.71 17.89
CA GLY A 19 -36.21 -5.89 18.59
C GLY A 19 -34.69 -6.10 18.55
N ALA A 20 -33.91 -5.16 18.00
CA ALA A 20 -32.47 -5.29 18.01
C ALA A 20 -31.95 -5.10 19.44
N PRO A 21 -31.37 -6.13 20.09
CA PRO A 21 -30.73 -5.93 21.39
C PRO A 21 -29.67 -4.86 21.23
N LEU A 22 -29.79 -3.80 22.03
CA LEU A 22 -28.75 -2.81 22.29
C LEU A 22 -27.49 -3.56 22.73
N MET A 23 -26.66 -3.99 21.79
CA MET A 23 -25.28 -4.32 22.06
C MET A 23 -24.62 -3.02 22.49
N GLN A 24 -24.60 -2.82 23.80
CA GLN A 24 -23.77 -1.83 24.47
C GLN A 24 -22.31 -2.19 24.19
N GLY A 25 -21.78 -1.66 23.10
CA GLY A 25 -20.45 -2.00 22.63
C GLY A 25 -20.23 -1.60 21.18
N ALA A 26 -20.80 -0.48 20.74
CA ALA A 26 -20.25 0.17 19.57
C ALA A 26 -18.83 0.65 19.95
N PRO A 27 -17.76 0.12 19.33
CA PRO A 27 -16.45 0.72 19.51
C PRO A 27 -16.57 2.18 19.07
N SER A 28 -16.34 3.07 20.02
CA SER A 28 -16.23 4.50 19.82
C SER A 28 -15.44 4.78 18.54
N LEU A 29 -16.12 5.28 17.51
CA LEU A 29 -15.49 5.82 16.31
C LEU A 29 -14.82 7.18 16.59
N ASN A 30 -14.54 7.53 17.85
CA ASN A 30 -13.70 8.67 18.22
C ASN A 30 -12.20 8.35 18.21
N SER A 31 -11.78 7.26 17.58
CA SER A 31 -10.36 6.91 17.41
C SER A 31 -9.90 6.83 15.95
N LEU A 32 -10.73 7.18 14.97
CA LEU A 32 -10.20 7.45 13.63
C LEU A 32 -9.54 8.83 13.64
N LYS A 33 -8.37 8.90 14.28
CA LYS A 33 -7.40 9.96 14.02
C LYS A 33 -7.02 9.81 12.55
N PHE A 34 -7.67 10.60 11.71
CA PHE A 34 -7.13 10.97 10.41
C PHE A 34 -5.77 11.58 10.68
N VAL A 35 -4.72 10.76 10.64
CA VAL A 35 -3.34 11.23 10.55
C VAL A 35 -3.18 11.69 9.11
N SER A 36 -3.51 12.96 8.93
CA SER A 36 -3.08 13.74 7.79
C SER A 36 -1.57 13.59 7.64
N LYS A 37 -1.16 12.92 6.58
CA LYS A 37 -0.04 13.32 5.72
C LYS A 37 1.20 13.84 6.47
N GLY A 38 2.07 12.90 6.88
CA GLY A 38 3.51 13.10 6.74
C GLY A 38 4.20 14.13 7.63
N GLU A 39 3.70 14.43 8.83
CA GLU A 39 4.54 15.05 9.85
C GLU A 39 5.25 13.97 10.69
N ALA A 40 6.56 13.86 10.50
CA ALA A 40 7.43 13.10 11.38
C ALA A 40 7.43 13.78 12.75
N VAL A 41 6.58 13.30 13.66
CA VAL A 41 6.60 13.73 15.06
C VAL A 41 7.86 13.16 15.70
N VAL A 42 8.93 13.95 15.73
CA VAL A 42 10.13 13.66 16.51
C VAL A 42 9.80 13.94 17.97
N VAL A 43 9.29 12.93 18.68
CA VAL A 43 9.16 12.96 20.15
C VAL A 43 10.39 12.31 20.76
N GLY A 44 11.25 13.13 21.37
CA GLY A 44 11.94 12.81 22.61
C GLY A 44 12.65 11.46 22.71
N GLY A 45 13.78 11.37 22.02
CA GLY A 45 14.95 10.52 22.29
C GLY A 45 14.82 9.39 23.31
N GLU A 46 14.51 8.19 22.83
CA GLU A 46 15.35 7.00 22.96
C GLU A 46 15.23 6.21 21.64
N VAL A 47 16.37 5.82 21.06
CA VAL A 47 16.46 5.21 19.72
C VAL A 47 15.99 3.77 19.79
N GLN A 48 14.71 3.55 19.62
CA GLN A 48 14.17 2.32 19.08
C GLN A 48 13.29 2.68 17.87
N ASP A 49 12.96 1.69 17.07
CA ASP A 49 12.13 1.82 15.87
C ASP A 49 12.87 2.23 14.60
N ASP A 50 13.74 1.32 14.12
CA ASP A 50 14.09 1.15 12.70
C ASP A 50 12.87 0.88 11.79
N PHE A 51 11.64 1.16 12.24
CA PHE A 51 10.39 0.79 11.60
C PHE A 51 9.41 1.96 11.62
N LEU A 52 8.94 2.35 10.43
CA LEU A 52 7.87 3.31 10.24
C LEU A 52 6.63 2.57 9.69
N PRO A 53 5.58 2.33 10.49
CA PRO A 53 4.37 1.67 10.02
C PRO A 53 3.71 2.48 8.88
N ALA A 54 3.22 1.79 7.87
CA ALA A 54 2.49 2.41 6.76
C ALA A 54 1.50 1.44 6.13
N ASP A 55 0.29 1.92 5.88
CA ASP A 55 -0.81 1.11 5.32
C ASP A 55 -0.64 0.83 3.83
N SER A 56 0.10 1.67 3.11
CA SER A 56 0.37 1.53 1.68
C SER A 56 1.73 2.11 1.28
N PHE A 57 2.20 1.74 0.08
CA PHE A 57 3.45 2.25 -0.46
C PHE A 57 3.28 3.71 -0.91
N GLY A 58 3.89 4.63 -0.16
CA GLY A 58 3.85 6.07 -0.43
C GLY A 58 5.01 6.59 -1.29
N GLY A 59 5.83 5.69 -1.87
CA GLY A 59 7.04 6.04 -2.61
C GLY A 59 8.34 5.62 -1.91
N SER A 60 9.47 5.72 -2.61
CA SER A 60 10.78 5.39 -2.06
C SER A 60 11.23 6.45 -1.06
N LYS A 61 11.75 6.01 0.08
CA LYS A 61 12.38 6.86 1.10
C LYS A 61 13.86 6.53 1.17
N GLU A 62 14.72 7.55 1.18
CA GLU A 62 16.17 7.35 1.22
C GLU A 62 16.57 6.66 2.53
N GLY A 63 17.31 5.55 2.43
CA GLY A 63 17.72 4.76 3.59
C GLY A 63 16.63 3.86 4.19
N TYR A 64 15.47 3.71 3.54
CA TYR A 64 14.39 2.84 4.02
C TYR A 64 13.84 1.92 2.92
N ILE A 65 13.44 0.72 3.31
CA ILE A 65 12.83 -0.30 2.45
C ILE A 65 11.40 -0.58 2.91
N PHE A 66 10.42 -0.43 2.01
CA PHE A 66 9.04 -0.81 2.31
C PHE A 66 8.85 -2.33 2.21
N LYS A 67 8.57 -2.97 3.35
CA LYS A 67 8.33 -4.43 3.43
C LYS A 67 7.34 -4.78 4.53
N LYS A 68 6.88 -6.03 4.56
CA LYS A 68 6.15 -6.61 5.69
C LYS A 68 7.12 -7.43 6.52
N GLY A 69 7.39 -7.01 7.76
CA GLY A 69 8.28 -7.68 8.70
C GLY A 69 7.59 -8.02 10.02
N SER A 70 8.39 -8.33 11.04
CA SER A 70 7.92 -8.69 12.39
C SER A 70 7.04 -7.62 13.03
N HIS A 71 7.35 -6.34 12.79
CA HIS A 71 6.59 -5.19 13.30
C HIS A 71 5.39 -4.82 12.42
N GLY A 72 5.15 -5.54 11.32
CA GLY A 72 4.05 -5.30 10.40
C GLY A 72 4.49 -4.69 9.06
N LEU A 73 3.52 -4.10 8.35
CA LEU A 73 3.72 -3.47 7.05
C LEU A 73 4.23 -2.03 7.25
N GLY A 74 5.36 -1.69 6.63
CA GLY A 74 5.94 -0.36 6.76
C GLY A 74 7.33 -0.23 6.16
N TYR A 75 7.98 0.89 6.43
CA TYR A 75 9.35 1.18 6.01
C TYR A 75 10.33 0.76 7.09
N TYR A 76 11.31 -0.07 6.72
CA TYR A 76 12.38 -0.54 7.60
C TYR A 76 13.69 0.15 7.22
N LEU A 77 14.51 0.54 8.20
CA LEU A 77 15.81 1.16 7.94
C LEU A 77 16.73 0.18 7.20
N ASP A 78 17.29 0.61 6.07
CA ASP A 78 18.26 -0.16 5.29
C ASP A 78 19.66 -0.03 5.92
N ARG A 79 19.99 -0.96 6.82
CA ARG A 79 21.29 -0.98 7.53
C ARG A 79 22.43 -1.60 6.71
N GLY A 80 22.22 -1.85 5.41
CA GLY A 80 23.21 -2.45 4.52
C GLY A 80 23.53 -3.92 4.86
N PRO A 81 24.31 -4.61 4.02
CA PRO A 81 24.52 -6.06 4.11
C PRO A 81 25.32 -6.54 5.33
N ASN A 82 25.86 -5.65 6.15
CA ASN A 82 26.74 -6.01 7.28
C ASN A 82 26.03 -6.16 8.64
N GLN A 83 24.70 -6.06 8.71
CA GLN A 83 23.95 -6.20 9.97
C GLN A 83 22.80 -7.24 9.93
N ASN A 84 22.76 -8.13 8.93
CA ASN A 84 21.73 -9.17 8.85
C ASN A 84 22.18 -10.45 9.56
N ILE A 85 21.91 -10.59 10.86
CA ILE A 85 21.73 -11.91 11.48
C ILE A 85 20.52 -11.80 12.39
N GLU A 86 19.60 -12.78 12.27
CA GLU A 86 18.40 -13.01 13.09
C GLU A 86 17.32 -11.95 12.80
N GLU A 87 16.33 -12.17 11.94
CA GLU A 87 15.25 -13.15 12.11
C GLU A 87 14.48 -13.29 10.77
N GLY A 88 14.13 -14.53 10.41
CA GLY A 88 12.90 -14.79 9.68
C GLY A 88 12.99 -14.81 8.16
N GLU A 89 13.64 -15.85 7.65
CA GLU A 89 13.47 -16.39 6.30
C GLU A 89 11.98 -16.48 5.91
N THR A 90 11.58 -15.77 4.85
CA THR A 90 10.82 -16.30 3.70
C THR A 90 11.14 -15.38 2.52
N SER A 91 12.21 -15.62 1.77
CA SER A 91 12.19 -16.60 0.69
C SER A 91 10.83 -16.65 -0.02
N SER A 92 10.51 -15.61 -0.79
CA SER A 92 9.87 -15.82 -2.10
C SER A 92 10.98 -16.11 -3.13
N SER A 93 11.81 -17.11 -2.80
CA SER A 93 12.60 -17.85 -3.77
C SER A 93 11.61 -18.71 -4.54
N TYR A 94 11.28 -18.32 -5.76
CA TYR A 94 10.58 -19.21 -6.67
C TYR A 94 11.46 -20.44 -6.90
N ASP A 95 10.87 -21.60 -6.61
CA ASP A 95 11.44 -22.93 -6.65
C ASP A 95 12.41 -23.20 -7.82
N ILE A 96 13.71 -23.25 -7.51
CA ILE A 96 14.71 -23.91 -8.34
C ILE A 96 15.52 -24.79 -7.39
N GLU A 97 15.09 -26.04 -7.18
CA GLU A 97 15.95 -27.23 -7.01
C GLU A 97 15.22 -28.35 -6.25
N LYS A 98 14.66 -29.31 -7.00
CA LYS A 98 14.50 -30.67 -6.47
C LYS A 98 14.66 -31.73 -7.54
N HIS A 99 15.80 -31.73 -8.24
CA HIS A 99 16.25 -32.90 -9.01
C HIS A 99 17.78 -33.06 -8.95
N ALA A 100 18.35 -33.16 -7.74
CA ALA A 100 19.68 -33.69 -7.53
C ALA A 100 19.60 -35.03 -6.77
N ARG A 101 19.54 -36.14 -7.52
CA ARG A 101 19.99 -37.44 -7.02
C ARG A 101 20.87 -38.10 -8.08
N GLY A 102 22.17 -38.08 -7.80
CA GLY A 102 23.10 -39.14 -8.17
C GLY A 102 23.59 -39.12 -9.61
N LEU A 103 24.58 -38.29 -9.89
CA LEU A 103 25.61 -38.67 -10.87
C LEU A 103 26.98 -38.50 -10.24
N LYS A 104 27.69 -39.63 -10.22
CA LYS A 104 29.03 -39.87 -9.71
C LYS A 104 30.00 -38.79 -10.18
N GLU A 105 30.87 -38.36 -9.28
CA GLU A 105 32.14 -37.70 -9.59
C GLU A 105 32.95 -38.56 -10.58
N PRO A 106 33.30 -38.03 -11.77
CA PRO A 106 34.42 -38.56 -12.54
C PRO A 106 35.73 -37.92 -12.05
N GLU A 107 36.71 -38.78 -11.81
CA GLU A 107 38.05 -38.44 -11.36
C GLU A 107 38.74 -37.40 -12.25
N ARG A 108 39.56 -36.58 -11.57
CA ARG A 108 40.47 -35.58 -12.14
C ARG A 108 41.42 -36.22 -13.15
N GLU A 109 41.29 -35.84 -14.42
CA GLU A 109 42.36 -35.96 -15.39
C GLU A 109 42.83 -34.57 -15.82
N GLN A 110 44.07 -34.28 -15.45
CA GLN A 110 44.76 -33.03 -15.73
C GLN A 110 44.92 -32.86 -17.24
N ARG A 111 44.53 -31.68 -17.78
CA ARG A 111 45.05 -31.20 -19.06
C ARG A 111 45.51 -29.75 -18.94
N PRO A 112 46.74 -29.44 -19.35
CA PRO A 112 47.19 -28.08 -19.61
C PRO A 112 46.74 -27.67 -21.02
N GLY A 113 46.35 -26.41 -21.21
CA GLY A 113 46.06 -25.88 -22.54
C GLY A 113 45.30 -24.57 -22.51
N GLU A 114 46.04 -23.49 -22.75
CA GLU A 114 45.62 -22.11 -22.85
C GLU A 114 44.51 -21.87 -23.91
N GLY A 115 43.66 -20.87 -23.66
CA GLY A 115 42.89 -20.18 -24.70
C GLY A 115 41.41 -20.55 -24.81
N ARG A 116 40.53 -19.87 -24.05
CA ARG A 116 39.10 -19.68 -24.38
C ARG A 116 38.43 -18.65 -23.45
N VAL A 117 38.81 -17.38 -23.60
CA VAL A 117 38.02 -16.23 -23.16
C VAL A 117 37.17 -15.78 -24.34
N GLY A 118 35.94 -16.30 -24.47
CA GLY A 118 35.06 -15.92 -25.58
C GLY A 118 33.61 -16.35 -25.45
N ALA A 119 33.32 -17.48 -24.80
CA ALA A 119 31.96 -18.01 -24.75
C ALA A 119 31.04 -17.36 -23.71
N LEU A 120 31.58 -16.60 -22.75
CA LEU A 120 30.77 -15.99 -21.69
C LEU A 120 30.10 -14.66 -22.13
N GLY A 121 30.64 -14.00 -23.17
CA GLY A 121 30.10 -12.74 -23.68
C GLY A 121 28.80 -12.92 -24.46
N ASP A 122 28.71 -13.99 -25.26
CA ASP A 122 27.56 -14.23 -26.15
C ASP A 122 26.29 -14.61 -25.39
N LEU A 123 26.42 -15.33 -24.27
CA LEU A 123 25.29 -15.69 -23.40
C LEU A 123 24.67 -14.49 -22.67
N LEU A 124 25.43 -13.40 -22.47
CA LEU A 124 24.92 -12.19 -21.83
C LEU A 124 24.10 -11.32 -22.81
N ALA A 125 24.42 -11.37 -24.10
CA ALA A 125 23.70 -10.63 -25.13
C ALA A 125 22.31 -11.22 -25.40
N GLU A 126 22.18 -12.55 -25.46
CA GLU A 126 20.89 -13.21 -25.72
C GLU A 126 19.87 -13.01 -24.59
N ASN A 127 20.32 -12.96 -23.33
CA ASN A 127 19.44 -12.69 -22.20
C ASN A 127 18.91 -11.25 -22.18
N LYS A 128 19.67 -10.29 -22.73
CA LYS A 128 19.24 -8.89 -22.82
C LYS A 128 18.14 -8.70 -23.87
N ALA A 129 18.21 -9.44 -24.99
CA ALA A 129 17.21 -9.38 -26.05
C ALA A 129 15.84 -9.94 -25.60
N LYS A 130 15.83 -11.09 -24.91
CA LYS A 130 14.57 -11.71 -24.45
C LYS A 130 13.81 -10.87 -23.42
N LYS A 131 14.52 -10.16 -22.53
CA LYS A 131 13.88 -9.26 -21.56
C LYS A 131 13.23 -8.04 -22.21
N GLN A 132 13.76 -7.56 -23.33
CA GLN A 132 13.21 -6.40 -24.01
C GLN A 132 11.91 -6.75 -24.75
N GLU A 133 11.85 -7.95 -25.35
CA GLU A 133 10.64 -8.45 -26.01
C GLU A 133 9.49 -8.71 -25.02
N GLU A 134 9.80 -9.23 -23.82
CA GLU A 134 8.80 -9.43 -22.77
C GLU A 134 8.25 -8.09 -22.22
N PHE A 135 9.10 -7.07 -22.10
CA PHE A 135 8.69 -5.73 -21.67
C PHE A 135 7.80 -5.03 -22.70
N GLU A 136 8.10 -5.14 -24.00
CA GLU A 136 7.24 -4.57 -25.05
C GLU A 136 5.87 -5.25 -25.12
N LYS A 137 5.80 -6.55 -24.83
CA LYS A 137 4.54 -7.29 -24.76
C LYS A 137 3.63 -6.81 -23.63
N ILE A 138 4.20 -6.51 -22.46
CA ILE A 138 3.46 -5.94 -21.31
C ILE A 138 2.91 -4.56 -21.64
N ILE A 139 3.66 -3.72 -22.36
CA ILE A 139 3.20 -2.39 -22.78
C ILE A 139 2.06 -2.50 -23.81
N HIS A 140 2.10 -3.49 -24.71
CA HIS A 140 1.05 -3.68 -25.71
C HIS A 140 -0.23 -4.32 -25.15
N ASP A 141 -0.14 -5.17 -24.13
CA ASP A 141 -1.30 -5.77 -23.47
C ASP A 141 -1.93 -4.83 -22.44
N ASN A 142 -1.14 -4.01 -21.76
CA ASN A 142 -1.64 -2.81 -21.08
C ASN A 142 -1.87 -1.71 -22.11
N ARG A 143 -2.88 -1.92 -22.97
CA ARG A 143 -3.58 -0.81 -23.62
C ARG A 143 -4.17 0.05 -22.52
N PHE A 144 -3.31 0.92 -21.99
CA PHE A 144 -3.66 2.16 -21.34
C PHE A 144 -4.51 2.85 -22.38
N CYS A 145 -5.81 2.58 -22.35
CA CYS A 145 -6.78 3.38 -23.07
C CYS A 145 -6.46 4.78 -22.57
N PRO A 146 -5.91 5.68 -23.41
CA PRO A 146 -5.75 7.05 -22.97
C PRO A 146 -7.12 7.45 -22.42
N PRO A 147 -7.19 8.03 -21.21
CA PRO A 147 -8.46 8.45 -20.66
C PRO A 147 -9.18 9.18 -21.79
N LYS A 148 -10.39 8.70 -22.11
CA LYS A 148 -11.19 9.32 -23.18
C LYS A 148 -11.14 10.81 -22.90
N ALA A 149 -10.75 11.60 -23.89
CA ALA A 149 -10.78 13.05 -23.74
C ALA A 149 -12.19 13.39 -23.26
N LEU A 150 -12.29 13.79 -22.00
CA LEU A 150 -13.55 14.24 -21.42
C LEU A 150 -13.95 15.46 -22.23
N ASP A 151 -15.23 15.56 -22.56
CA ASP A 151 -15.73 16.75 -23.24
C ASP A 151 -15.41 17.98 -22.39
N ASP A 152 -15.08 19.11 -23.00
CA ASP A 152 -14.65 20.33 -22.28
C ASP A 152 -15.69 20.76 -21.21
N ASP A 153 -16.97 20.43 -21.43
CA ASP A 153 -18.07 20.67 -20.49
C ASP A 153 -17.97 19.84 -19.19
N GLU A 154 -17.54 18.56 -19.28
CA GLU A 154 -17.40 17.67 -18.12
C GLU A 154 -16.21 18.09 -17.25
N ILE A 155 -15.13 18.56 -17.88
CA ILE A 155 -13.96 19.12 -17.18
C ILE A 155 -14.33 20.38 -16.39
N GLU A 156 -15.19 21.24 -16.95
CA GLU A 156 -15.61 22.47 -16.27
C GLU A 156 -16.61 22.19 -15.13
N GLU A 157 -17.46 21.17 -15.26
CA GLU A 157 -18.33 20.71 -14.16
C GLU A 157 -17.53 20.12 -12.99
N GLU A 158 -16.49 19.33 -13.26
CA GLU A 158 -15.58 18.82 -12.22
C GLU A 158 -14.86 19.97 -11.51
N ARG A 159 -14.40 20.98 -12.26
CA ARG A 159 -13.78 22.18 -11.66
C ARG A 159 -14.75 22.98 -10.80
N ARG A 160 -16.01 23.09 -11.23
CA ARG A 160 -17.06 23.77 -10.48
C ARG A 160 -17.33 23.07 -9.15
N THR A 161 -17.57 21.76 -9.18
CA THR A 161 -17.83 20.96 -7.97
C THR A 161 -16.64 21.02 -7.00
N GLN A 162 -15.41 20.94 -7.52
CA GLN A 162 -14.21 21.05 -6.69
C GLN A 162 -14.04 22.45 -6.06
N ARG A 163 -14.49 23.52 -6.75
CA ARG A 163 -14.52 24.89 -6.21
C ARG A 163 -15.59 25.03 -5.12
N GLU A 164 -16.78 24.49 -5.34
CA GLU A 164 -17.88 24.51 -4.37
C GLU A 164 -17.47 23.80 -3.08
N PHE A 165 -16.85 22.62 -3.18
CA PHE A 165 -16.32 21.89 -2.01
C PHE A 165 -15.27 22.69 -1.23
N ARG A 166 -14.39 23.43 -1.92
CA ARG A 166 -13.39 24.29 -1.26
C ARG A 166 -14.02 25.46 -0.50
N ILE A 167 -15.09 26.03 -1.04
CA ILE A 167 -15.83 27.11 -0.38
C ILE A 167 -16.50 26.59 0.88
N GLU A 168 -17.18 25.45 0.80
CA GLU A 168 -17.85 24.82 1.95
C GLU A 168 -16.85 24.50 3.09
N GLN A 169 -15.69 23.95 2.76
CA GLN A 169 -14.62 23.70 3.73
C GLN A 169 -14.12 24.99 4.40
N ALA A 170 -14.02 26.08 3.65
CA ALA A 170 -13.62 27.38 4.18
C ALA A 170 -14.67 27.97 5.12
N GLU A 171 -15.96 27.83 4.81
CA GLU A 171 -17.07 28.27 5.66
C GLU A 171 -17.12 27.49 6.97
N GLN A 172 -17.02 26.14 6.91
CA GLN A 172 -16.97 25.31 8.12
C GLN A 172 -15.76 25.64 9.00
N LYS A 173 -14.63 26.00 8.39
CA LYS A 173 -13.44 26.44 9.12
C LYS A 173 -13.67 27.79 9.80
N ALA A 174 -14.25 28.77 9.09
CA ALA A 174 -14.56 30.08 9.63
C ALA A 174 -15.58 30.01 10.79
N GLU A 175 -16.57 29.14 10.70
CA GLU A 175 -17.55 28.91 11.77
C GLU A 175 -16.90 28.32 13.03
N LYS A 176 -16.00 27.34 12.87
CA LYS A 176 -15.22 26.77 13.97
C LYS A 176 -14.30 27.80 14.62
N ASP A 177 -13.59 28.58 13.81
CA ASP A 177 -12.68 29.62 14.30
C ASP A 177 -13.47 30.70 15.09
N SER A 178 -14.65 31.10 14.62
CA SER A 178 -15.57 32.02 15.32
C SER A 178 -16.13 31.44 16.64
N SER A 179 -16.48 30.15 16.66
CA SER A 179 -16.97 29.47 17.86
C SER A 179 -15.93 29.40 18.98
N ILE A 180 -14.65 29.22 18.61
CA ILE A 180 -13.52 29.20 19.56
C ILE A 180 -13.37 30.56 20.24
N ASP A 181 -13.50 31.66 19.50
CA ASP A 181 -13.39 33.01 20.05
C ASP A 181 -14.51 33.31 21.07
N LEU A 182 -15.75 32.90 20.77
CA LEU A 182 -16.87 33.02 21.72
C LEU A 182 -16.67 32.20 22.99
N ALA A 183 -16.20 30.95 22.87
CA ALA A 183 -15.90 30.10 24.02
C ALA A 183 -14.79 30.69 24.90
N LYS A 184 -13.77 31.30 24.29
CA LYS A 184 -12.67 31.95 25.00
C LYS A 184 -13.13 33.19 25.79
N ILE A 185 -14.06 33.96 25.24
CA ILE A 185 -14.66 35.12 25.93
C ILE A 185 -15.50 34.66 27.13
N MET A 186 -16.29 33.58 26.99
CA MET A 186 -17.14 33.09 28.07
C MET A 186 -16.38 32.36 29.20
N GLY A 187 -15.20 31.80 28.93
CA GLY A 187 -14.40 31.08 29.92
C GLY A 187 -13.51 31.95 30.82
N GLN A 188 -13.49 33.28 30.63
CA GLN A 188 -12.66 34.21 31.41
C GLN A 188 -13.44 34.98 32.51
N VAL A 189 -14.70 34.63 32.76
CA VAL A 189 -15.57 35.20 33.82
C VAL A 189 -15.66 34.23 34.99
#